data_AF-A0A963MX88-F1
#
_entry.id   AF-A0A963MX88-F1
#
_cell.length_a   1.000
_cell.length_b   1.000
_cell.length_c   1.000
_cell.angle_alpha   90.00
_cell.angle_beta   90.00
_cell.angle_gamma   90.00
#
_symmetry.space_group_name_H-M   'P 1'
#
loop_
_entity.id
_entity.type
_entity.pdbx_description
1 polymer ?
#
loop_
_entity_poly.entity_id
_entity_poly.type
_entity_poly.pdbx_seq_one_letter_code
_entity_poly.pdbx_strand_id
1 'polypeptide(L)'
;MADVFISYKRTERDRVARLAELLAEAGLDVWFDARLEAGRGEGFDAEIEREVTSAHCVLVCWTPEAVRSIYVKAESKKGLEREVLQPVFLNPCTLPVQFNAIDCLDLAGWQGDAADPRWRVLLSSVQATVSRSKATEAQRIAHSEAAYGRIEDRIYPGTLKSLVERIAALHDADARHYDADIQALLDWLESVAEKEARLNVLGLERAGRQAGGDAWRWWDDGNAARRSARLTDLRAQLRRLDEALAASQRVLDQPAP
;
A
#
# COMPACT_ATOMS: atom_id res chain seq x y z
N MET A 1 2.70 -2.80 -12.42
CA MET A 1 3.73 -3.10 -11.42
C MET A 1 4.33 -4.41 -11.86
N ALA A 2 5.62 -4.39 -12.19
CA ALA A 2 6.28 -5.58 -12.69
C ALA A 2 6.41 -6.64 -11.59
N ASP A 3 6.37 -7.91 -11.97
CA ASP A 3 6.73 -9.02 -11.10
C ASP A 3 8.24 -9.03 -10.86
N VAL A 4 9.01 -8.79 -11.91
CA VAL A 4 10.48 -8.83 -11.88
C VAL A 4 11.06 -7.55 -12.45
N PHE A 5 11.87 -6.85 -11.67
CA PHE A 5 12.76 -5.79 -12.12
C PHE A 5 14.15 -6.38 -12.34
N ILE A 6 14.75 -6.20 -13.52
CA ILE A 6 16.11 -6.69 -13.80
C ILE A 6 17.13 -5.54 -13.76
N SER A 7 18.03 -5.60 -12.77
CA SER A 7 19.17 -4.70 -12.63
C SER A 7 20.41 -5.32 -13.27
N TYR A 8 21.01 -4.63 -14.25
CA TYR A 8 22.16 -5.15 -14.97
C TYR A 8 23.01 -4.02 -15.57
N LYS A 9 24.22 -4.36 -16.04
CA LYS A 9 25.03 -3.43 -16.83
C LYS A 9 24.67 -3.55 -18.30
N ARG A 10 24.47 -2.43 -18.99
CA ARG A 10 24.07 -2.36 -20.41
C ARG A 10 24.89 -3.22 -21.38
N THR A 11 26.16 -3.47 -21.11
CA THR A 11 27.02 -4.36 -21.91
C THR A 11 26.51 -5.82 -21.93
N GLU A 12 25.72 -6.22 -20.94
CA GLU A 12 25.11 -7.55 -20.81
C GLU A 12 23.70 -7.63 -21.41
N ARG A 13 23.27 -6.60 -22.14
CA ARG A 13 21.88 -6.47 -22.61
C ARG A 13 21.37 -7.69 -23.34
N ASP A 14 22.16 -8.28 -24.24
CA ASP A 14 21.67 -9.39 -25.06
C ASP A 14 21.36 -10.64 -24.22
N ARG A 15 22.19 -10.92 -23.21
CA ARG A 15 21.97 -12.02 -22.25
C ARG A 15 20.76 -11.74 -21.35
N VAL A 16 20.60 -10.49 -20.93
CA VAL A 16 19.48 -10.08 -20.07
C VAL A 16 18.17 -10.04 -20.83
N ALA A 17 18.18 -9.64 -22.10
CA ALA A 17 17.00 -9.71 -22.96
C ALA A 17 16.50 -11.14 -23.07
N ARG A 18 17.41 -12.11 -23.24
CA ARG A 18 17.04 -13.52 -23.25
C ARG A 18 16.48 -14.01 -21.92
N LEU A 19 17.04 -13.56 -20.78
CA LEU A 19 16.46 -13.85 -19.46
C LEU A 19 15.04 -13.31 -19.34
N ALA A 20 14.83 -12.06 -19.74
CA ALA A 20 13.54 -11.40 -19.66
C ALA A 20 12.48 -12.07 -20.53
N GLU A 21 12.83 -12.46 -21.76
CA GLU A 21 11.96 -13.25 -22.63
C GLU A 21 11.50 -14.54 -21.94
N LEU A 22 12.43 -15.31 -21.38
CA LEU A 22 12.10 -16.58 -20.74
C LEU A 22 11.30 -16.41 -19.44
N LEU A 23 11.56 -15.34 -18.68
CA LEU A 23 10.74 -14.99 -17.51
C LEU A 23 9.32 -14.60 -17.94
N ALA A 24 9.17 -13.87 -19.04
CA ALA A 24 7.87 -13.50 -19.60
C ALA A 24 7.12 -14.71 -20.18
N GLU A 25 7.82 -15.63 -20.86
CA GLU A 25 7.27 -16.93 -21.30
C GLU A 25 6.78 -17.78 -20.12
N ALA A 26 7.40 -17.62 -18.94
CA ALA A 26 6.95 -18.24 -17.69
C ALA A 26 5.80 -17.50 -16.99
N GLY A 27 5.22 -16.48 -17.63
CA GLY A 27 4.04 -15.76 -17.16
C GLY A 27 4.29 -14.64 -16.15
N LEU A 28 5.54 -14.17 -16.03
CA LEU A 28 5.90 -13.06 -15.15
C LEU A 28 5.89 -11.74 -15.93
N ASP A 29 5.41 -10.66 -15.31
CA ASP A 29 5.59 -9.31 -15.85
C ASP A 29 7.01 -8.83 -15.57
N VAL A 30 7.79 -8.55 -16.63
CA VAL A 30 9.22 -8.26 -16.52
C VAL A 30 9.51 -6.85 -16.97
N TRP A 31 10.17 -6.09 -16.11
CA TRP A 31 10.69 -4.78 -16.42
C TRP A 31 12.21 -4.81 -16.50
N PHE A 32 12.75 -4.48 -17.67
CA PHE A 32 14.17 -4.31 -17.93
C PHE A 32 14.36 -3.40 -19.15
N ASP A 33 15.57 -2.85 -19.32
CA ASP A 33 15.92 -2.04 -20.49
C ASP A 33 14.94 -0.87 -20.73
N ALA A 34 14.75 -0.05 -19.69
CA ALA A 34 14.26 1.30 -19.91
C ALA A 34 15.14 1.92 -21.00
N ARG A 35 14.56 2.40 -22.10
CA ARG A 35 15.25 3.06 -23.21
C ARG A 35 16.19 4.14 -22.68
N LEU A 36 17.42 3.74 -22.36
CA LEU A 36 18.52 4.57 -21.85
C LEU A 36 19.20 5.24 -23.05
N GLU A 37 18.41 5.95 -23.85
CA GLU A 37 18.93 7.12 -24.55
C GLU A 37 19.14 8.16 -23.47
N ALA A 38 20.40 8.33 -23.06
CA ALA A 38 20.83 9.43 -22.22
C ALA A 38 20.31 10.74 -22.82
N GLY A 39 19.21 11.28 -22.28
CA GLY A 39 18.56 12.44 -22.91
C GLY A 39 17.14 12.84 -22.46
N ARG A 40 16.43 12.12 -21.58
CA ARG A 40 15.07 12.52 -21.16
C ARG A 40 14.90 12.78 -19.65
N GLY A 41 15.61 13.79 -19.13
CA GLY A 41 15.21 14.59 -17.96
C GLY A 41 14.87 13.88 -16.64
N GLU A 42 14.35 14.66 -15.68
CA GLU A 42 14.10 14.28 -14.27
C GLU A 42 12.98 13.22 -14.09
N GLY A 43 12.10 13.04 -15.08
CA GLY A 43 10.97 12.09 -14.98
C GLY A 43 11.36 10.61 -15.14
N PHE A 44 12.53 10.34 -15.69
CA PHE A 44 12.99 8.98 -15.98
C PHE A 44 13.55 8.26 -14.75
N ASP A 45 14.34 8.96 -13.94
CA ASP A 45 14.86 8.43 -12.67
C ASP A 45 13.72 8.07 -11.71
N ALA A 46 12.64 8.87 -11.72
CA ALA A 46 11.43 8.61 -10.93
C ALA A 46 10.68 7.34 -11.38
N GLU A 47 10.71 7.02 -12.68
CA GLU A 47 10.11 5.78 -13.20
C GLU A 47 10.92 4.55 -12.80
N ILE A 48 12.25 4.58 -12.96
CA ILE A 48 13.13 3.50 -12.49
C ILE A 48 12.95 3.30 -10.98
N GLU A 49 12.93 4.39 -10.22
CA GLU A 49 12.70 4.37 -8.78
C GLU A 49 11.34 3.75 -8.42
N ARG A 50 10.27 4.12 -9.13
CA ARG A 50 8.95 3.52 -8.92
C ARG A 50 8.96 2.02 -9.21
N GLU A 51 9.54 1.59 -10.33
CA GLU A 51 9.53 0.17 -10.71
C GLU A 51 10.41 -0.66 -9.77
N VAL A 52 11.61 -0.21 -9.40
CA VAL A 52 12.46 -0.94 -8.44
C VAL A 52 11.86 -1.00 -7.03
N THR A 53 11.10 0.04 -6.62
CA THR A 53 10.44 0.10 -5.30
C THR A 53 9.12 -0.66 -5.27
N SER A 54 8.49 -0.91 -6.42
CA SER A 54 7.21 -1.63 -6.50
C SER A 54 7.39 -3.09 -6.89
N ALA A 55 8.41 -3.45 -7.68
CA ALA A 55 8.59 -4.82 -8.17
C ALA A 55 8.61 -5.88 -7.06
N HIS A 56 8.03 -7.04 -7.36
CA HIS A 56 7.94 -8.15 -6.41
C HIS A 56 9.24 -8.95 -6.26
N CYS A 57 10.13 -8.85 -7.26
CA CYS A 57 11.45 -9.44 -7.29
C CYS A 57 12.41 -8.46 -7.97
N VAL A 58 13.57 -8.21 -7.36
CA VAL A 58 14.68 -7.46 -7.95
C VAL A 58 15.76 -8.47 -8.35
N LEU A 59 15.79 -8.83 -9.63
CA LEU A 59 16.81 -9.71 -10.19
C LEU A 59 18.06 -8.90 -10.53
N VAL A 60 19.15 -9.07 -9.79
CA VAL A 60 20.42 -8.42 -10.11
C VAL A 60 21.36 -9.37 -10.84
N CYS A 61 21.82 -8.95 -12.01
CA CYS A 61 22.77 -9.66 -12.85
C CYS A 61 24.20 -9.15 -12.60
N TRP A 62 24.97 -9.87 -11.80
CA TRP A 62 26.34 -9.53 -11.44
C TRP A 62 27.36 -9.93 -12.51
N THR A 63 28.15 -8.93 -12.89
CA THR A 63 29.39 -9.04 -13.66
C THR A 63 30.43 -8.09 -13.06
N PRO A 64 31.72 -8.20 -13.42
CA PRO A 64 32.73 -7.25 -12.96
C PRO A 64 32.37 -5.78 -13.24
N GLU A 65 31.64 -5.50 -14.32
CA GLU A 65 31.16 -4.15 -14.63
C GLU A 65 29.95 -3.73 -13.81
N ALA A 66 29.02 -4.66 -13.55
CA ALA A 66 27.83 -4.40 -12.72
C ALA A 66 28.23 -4.04 -11.28
N VAL A 67 29.24 -4.72 -10.72
CA VAL A 67 29.79 -4.41 -9.38
C VAL A 67 30.32 -2.98 -9.27
N ARG A 68 30.85 -2.42 -10.37
CA ARG A 68 31.38 -1.05 -10.41
C ARG A 68 30.28 0.00 -10.57
N SER A 69 29.10 -0.38 -11.06
CA SER A 69 27.98 0.53 -11.32
C SER A 69 27.32 1.00 -10.02
N ILE A 70 27.26 2.31 -9.81
CA ILE A 70 26.58 2.92 -8.66
C ILE A 70 25.07 2.65 -8.71
N TYR A 71 24.47 2.73 -9.89
CA TYR A 71 23.04 2.47 -10.10
C TYR A 71 22.66 1.02 -9.77
N VAL A 72 23.40 0.04 -10.30
CA VAL A 72 23.14 -1.39 -10.01
C VAL A 72 23.25 -1.66 -8.51
N LYS A 73 24.26 -1.09 -7.84
CA LYS A 73 24.40 -1.22 -6.39
C LYS A 73 23.23 -0.58 -5.63
N ALA A 74 22.75 0.59 -6.06
CA ALA A 74 21.63 1.28 -5.41
C ALA A 74 20.32 0.50 -5.58
N GLU A 75 20.02 0.01 -6.78
CA GLU A 75 18.85 -0.82 -7.07
C GLU A 75 18.90 -2.15 -6.30
N SER A 76 20.07 -2.80 -6.29
CA SER A 76 20.29 -4.04 -5.54
C SER A 76 20.11 -3.83 -4.03
N LYS A 77 20.56 -2.69 -3.51
CA LYS A 77 20.35 -2.33 -2.11
C LYS A 77 18.85 -2.20 -1.78
N LYS A 78 18.07 -1.56 -2.66
CA LYS A 78 16.60 -1.48 -2.49
C LYS A 78 15.95 -2.87 -2.48
N GLY A 79 16.37 -3.75 -3.39
CA GLY A 79 15.91 -5.14 -3.41
C GLY A 79 16.26 -5.90 -2.13
N LEU A 80 17.48 -5.68 -1.61
CA LEU A 80 17.97 -6.30 -0.39
C LEU A 80 17.18 -5.86 0.84
N GLU A 81 17.00 -4.55 1.02
CA GLU A 81 16.25 -3.97 2.14
C GLU A 81 14.78 -4.44 2.18
N ARG A 82 14.23 -4.79 1.01
CA ARG A 82 12.86 -5.31 0.85
C ARG A 82 12.77 -6.84 0.89
N GLU A 83 13.89 -7.56 1.04
CA GLU A 83 13.97 -9.03 1.02
C GLU A 83 13.39 -9.68 -0.27
N VAL A 84 13.50 -8.95 -1.39
CA VAL A 84 13.07 -9.38 -2.72
C VAL A 84 14.23 -9.45 -3.72
N LEU A 85 15.47 -9.34 -3.25
CA LEU A 85 16.67 -9.46 -4.09
C LEU A 85 16.89 -10.91 -4.50
N GLN A 86 16.99 -11.15 -5.81
CA GLN A 86 17.49 -12.38 -6.38
C GLN A 86 18.81 -12.09 -7.09
N PRO A 87 19.97 -12.39 -6.47
CA PRO A 87 21.25 -12.17 -7.12
C PRO A 87 21.65 -13.36 -8.00
N VAL A 88 22.19 -13.05 -9.19
CA VAL A 88 22.76 -14.03 -10.12
C VAL A 88 24.11 -13.58 -10.65
N PHE A 89 25.04 -14.51 -10.84
CA PHE A 89 26.28 -14.27 -11.57
C PHE A 89 26.07 -14.53 -13.06
N LEU A 90 26.25 -13.50 -13.88
CA LEU A 90 26.43 -13.66 -15.33
C LEU A 90 27.91 -13.85 -15.68
N ASN A 91 28.82 -13.34 -14.85
CA ASN A 91 30.25 -13.60 -14.94
C ASN A 91 30.83 -13.72 -13.53
N PRO A 92 31.86 -14.55 -13.32
CA PRO A 92 32.53 -14.62 -12.03
C PRO A 92 33.04 -13.25 -11.60
N CYS A 93 32.65 -12.82 -10.40
CA CYS A 93 33.10 -11.54 -9.83
C CYS A 93 33.02 -11.55 -8.31
N THR A 94 33.76 -10.65 -7.67
CA THR A 94 33.73 -10.45 -6.22
C THR A 94 32.64 -9.44 -5.86
N LEU A 95 31.65 -9.87 -5.09
CA LEU A 95 30.55 -9.01 -4.66
C LEU A 95 30.99 -8.03 -3.55
N PRO A 96 30.44 -6.80 -3.52
CA PRO A 96 30.58 -5.90 -2.38
C PRO A 96 30.08 -6.56 -1.08
N VAL A 97 30.65 -6.17 0.07
CA VAL A 97 30.32 -6.74 1.40
C VAL A 97 28.82 -6.75 1.69
N GLN A 98 28.10 -5.71 1.28
CA GLN A 98 26.65 -5.60 1.46
C GLN A 98 25.83 -6.67 0.71
N PHE A 99 26.40 -7.34 -0.29
CA PHE A 99 25.72 -8.38 -1.09
C PHE A 99 26.36 -9.77 -0.98
N ASN A 100 27.50 -9.91 -0.28
CA ASN A 100 28.27 -11.15 -0.24
C ASN A 100 27.74 -12.19 0.77
N ALA A 101 26.79 -11.79 1.63
CA ALA A 101 26.15 -12.66 2.61
C ALA A 101 24.93 -13.40 2.06
N ILE A 102 24.54 -13.12 0.81
CA ILE A 102 23.35 -13.67 0.17
C ILE A 102 23.79 -14.71 -0.85
N ASP A 103 23.10 -15.86 -0.86
CA ASP A 103 23.33 -16.89 -1.86
C ASP A 103 23.03 -16.35 -3.26
N CYS A 104 24.04 -16.39 -4.13
CA CYS A 104 23.97 -15.91 -5.50
C CYS A 104 24.05 -17.08 -6.47
N LEU A 105 23.05 -17.21 -7.33
CA LEU A 105 22.99 -18.31 -8.30
C LEU A 105 23.98 -18.10 -9.43
N ASP A 106 24.62 -19.17 -9.88
CA ASP A 106 25.60 -19.09 -10.98
C ASP A 106 24.94 -19.37 -12.35
N LEU A 107 24.89 -18.34 -13.19
CA LEU A 107 24.48 -18.39 -14.60
C LEU A 107 25.63 -18.07 -15.56
N ALA A 108 26.90 -18.12 -15.11
CA ALA A 108 28.03 -17.66 -15.91
C ALA A 108 28.20 -18.40 -17.23
N GLY A 109 27.91 -19.71 -17.25
CA GLY A 109 27.97 -20.54 -18.45
C GLY A 109 26.62 -20.79 -19.13
N TRP A 110 25.58 -20.05 -18.77
CA TRP A 110 24.26 -20.18 -19.40
C TRP A 110 24.19 -19.37 -20.70
N GLN A 111 23.62 -19.99 -21.75
CA GLN A 111 23.61 -19.45 -23.12
C GLN A 111 22.19 -19.22 -23.68
N GLY A 112 21.17 -19.07 -22.83
CA GLY A 112 19.80 -18.80 -23.28
C GLY A 112 18.89 -20.03 -23.38
N ASP A 113 19.36 -21.20 -22.95
CA ASP A 113 18.58 -22.45 -23.00
C ASP A 113 17.62 -22.56 -21.80
N ALA A 114 16.33 -22.73 -22.10
CA ALA A 114 15.27 -22.94 -21.12
C ALA A 114 15.29 -24.33 -20.48
N ALA A 115 15.99 -25.29 -21.09
CA ALA A 115 16.17 -26.63 -20.54
C ALA A 115 17.35 -26.72 -19.55
N ASP A 116 18.19 -25.69 -19.46
CA ASP A 116 19.38 -25.68 -18.59
C ASP A 116 18.95 -25.79 -17.10
N PRO A 117 19.54 -26.71 -16.32
CA PRO A 117 19.26 -26.82 -14.89
C PRO A 117 19.46 -25.51 -14.11
N ARG A 118 20.46 -24.70 -14.47
CA ARG A 118 20.74 -23.41 -13.83
C ARG A 118 19.60 -22.43 -14.02
N TRP A 119 19.04 -22.40 -15.24
CA TRP A 119 17.86 -21.60 -15.54
C TRP A 119 16.64 -22.06 -14.73
N ARG A 120 16.38 -23.37 -14.66
CA ARG A 120 15.24 -23.89 -13.90
C ARG A 120 15.30 -23.55 -12.41
N VAL A 121 16.51 -23.60 -11.82
CA VAL A 121 16.74 -23.19 -10.43
C VAL A 121 16.52 -21.69 -10.25
N LEU A 122 16.98 -20.86 -11.19
CA LEU A 122 16.70 -19.43 -11.15
C LEU A 122 15.19 -19.15 -11.24
N LEU A 123 14.51 -19.75 -12.21
CA LEU A 123 13.09 -19.53 -12.43
C LEU A 123 12.27 -19.89 -11.19
N SER A 124 12.56 -21.04 -10.56
CA SER A 124 11.84 -21.44 -9.35
C SER A 124 12.10 -20.50 -8.17
N SER A 125 13.34 -20.02 -8.01
CA SER A 125 13.70 -19.03 -6.98
C SER A 125 13.02 -17.67 -7.19
N VAL A 126 12.96 -17.19 -8.43
CA VAL A 126 12.24 -15.97 -8.81
C VAL A 126 10.75 -16.12 -8.54
N GLN A 127 10.11 -17.19 -9.01
CA GLN A 127 8.69 -17.45 -8.78
C GLN A 127 8.37 -17.52 -7.28
N ALA A 128 9.19 -18.21 -6.49
CA ALA A 128 9.01 -18.28 -5.04
C ALA A 128 9.10 -16.90 -4.38
N THR A 129 10.06 -16.07 -4.79
CA THR A 129 10.20 -14.69 -4.28
C THR A 129 9.01 -13.83 -4.66
N VAL A 130 8.55 -13.88 -5.92
CA VAL A 130 7.36 -13.15 -6.39
C VAL A 130 6.11 -13.59 -5.62
N SER A 131 5.87 -14.90 -5.47
CA SER A 131 4.72 -15.41 -4.73
C SER A 131 4.73 -14.99 -3.26
N ARG A 132 5.90 -15.05 -2.59
CA ARG A 132 6.06 -14.58 -1.20
C ARG A 132 5.77 -13.08 -1.06
N SER A 133 6.31 -12.28 -1.98
CA SER A 133 6.09 -10.83 -2.00
C SER A 133 4.63 -10.47 -2.20
N LYS A 134 3.96 -11.08 -3.19
CA LYS A 134 2.51 -10.90 -3.45
C LYS A 134 1.64 -11.31 -2.25
N ALA A 135 1.95 -12.45 -1.62
CA ALA A 135 1.22 -12.91 -0.44
C ALA A 135 1.36 -11.92 0.73
N THR A 136 2.58 -11.39 0.93
CA THR A 136 2.86 -10.40 1.98
C THR A 136 2.10 -9.10 1.71
N GLU A 137 2.07 -8.63 0.46
CA GLU A 137 1.29 -7.45 0.08
C GLU A 137 -0.21 -7.66 0.28
N ALA A 138 -0.77 -8.78 -0.18
CA ALA A 138 -2.17 -9.11 0.03
C ALA A 138 -2.53 -9.16 1.53
N GLN A 139 -1.66 -9.72 2.37
CA GLN A 139 -1.85 -9.76 3.82
C GLN A 139 -1.80 -8.35 4.43
N ARG A 140 -0.90 -7.48 3.95
CA ARG A 140 -0.85 -6.07 4.38
C ARG A 140 -2.11 -5.31 4.00
N ILE A 141 -2.60 -5.50 2.77
CA ILE A 141 -3.86 -4.90 2.29
C ILE A 141 -5.02 -5.39 3.17
N ALA A 142 -5.17 -6.70 3.36
CA ALA A 142 -6.23 -7.27 4.18
C ALA A 142 -6.15 -6.80 5.65
N HIS A 143 -4.95 -6.68 6.22
CA HIS A 143 -4.77 -6.15 7.57
C HIS A 143 -5.18 -4.67 7.67
N SER A 144 -4.81 -3.89 6.66
CA SER A 144 -5.20 -2.48 6.53
C SER A 144 -6.72 -2.35 6.39
N GLU A 145 -7.34 -3.06 5.47
CA GLU A 145 -8.80 -3.10 5.28
C GLU A 145 -9.54 -3.53 6.55
N ALA A 146 -9.06 -4.56 7.25
CA ALA A 146 -9.64 -4.99 8.52
C ALA A 146 -9.47 -3.94 9.63
N ALA A 147 -8.35 -3.20 9.65
CA ALA A 147 -8.16 -2.08 10.55
C ALA A 147 -9.12 -0.93 10.24
N TYR A 148 -9.36 -0.65 8.95
CA TYR A 148 -10.36 0.30 8.50
C TYR A 148 -11.77 -0.13 8.89
N GLY A 149 -12.18 -1.37 8.64
CA GLY A 149 -13.51 -1.87 9.03
C GLY A 149 -13.75 -1.77 10.54
N ARG A 150 -12.73 -2.04 11.38
CA ARG A 150 -12.84 -1.84 12.85
C ARG A 150 -13.02 -0.37 13.26
N ILE A 151 -12.47 0.57 12.49
CA ILE A 151 -12.63 2.01 12.72
C ILE A 151 -14.00 2.45 12.20
N GLU A 152 -14.41 1.97 11.03
CA GLU A 152 -15.73 2.17 10.42
C GLU A 152 -16.84 1.73 11.40
N ASP A 153 -16.86 0.47 11.82
CA ASP A 153 -17.86 -0.08 12.76
C ASP A 153 -17.97 0.69 14.08
N ARG A 154 -16.86 1.31 14.51
CA ARG A 154 -16.73 1.99 15.80
C ARG A 154 -16.95 3.50 15.72
N ILE A 155 -17.06 4.06 14.52
CA ILE A 155 -17.30 5.49 14.27
C ILE A 155 -18.64 5.69 13.51
N TYR A 156 -19.12 4.73 12.71
CA TYR A 156 -20.38 4.75 11.97
C TYR A 156 -20.85 3.30 11.74
N PRO A 157 -21.93 2.75 12.37
CA PRO A 157 -23.27 3.35 12.43
C PRO A 157 -24.02 3.14 13.76
N GLY A 158 -23.50 2.38 14.74
CA GLY A 158 -24.28 2.00 15.92
C GLY A 158 -24.68 3.18 16.80
N THR A 159 -23.75 4.13 17.00
CA THR A 159 -23.97 5.27 17.90
C THR A 159 -24.79 6.38 17.23
N LEU A 160 -24.48 6.73 15.98
CA LEU A 160 -25.23 7.74 15.23
C LEU A 160 -26.63 7.28 14.86
N LYS A 161 -26.81 6.02 14.45
CA LYS A 161 -28.14 5.45 14.20
C LYS A 161 -28.96 5.42 15.49
N SER A 162 -28.37 5.01 16.61
CA SER A 162 -29.06 5.02 17.91
C SER A 162 -29.43 6.44 18.36
N LEU A 163 -28.59 7.44 18.09
CA LEU A 163 -28.90 8.85 18.35
C LEU A 163 -30.04 9.35 17.46
N VAL A 164 -30.00 9.07 16.16
CA VAL A 164 -31.07 9.42 15.21
C VAL A 164 -32.40 8.76 15.60
N GLU A 165 -32.39 7.47 15.95
CA GLU A 165 -33.57 6.73 16.42
C GLU A 165 -34.14 7.32 17.72
N ARG A 166 -33.29 7.69 18.68
CA ARG A 166 -33.74 8.33 19.94
C ARG A 166 -34.27 9.74 19.72
N ILE A 167 -33.64 10.51 18.84
CA ILE A 167 -34.09 11.87 18.47
C ILE A 167 -35.42 11.80 17.73
N ALA A 168 -35.60 10.85 16.81
CA ALA A 168 -36.87 10.61 16.12
C ALA A 168 -37.98 10.16 17.09
N ALA A 169 -37.65 9.30 18.07
CA ALA A 169 -38.62 8.90 19.11
C ALA A 169 -39.06 10.07 20.01
N LEU A 170 -38.16 11.03 20.28
CA LEU A 170 -38.50 12.27 20.98
C LEU A 170 -39.37 13.21 20.12
N HIS A 171 -39.14 13.24 18.81
CA HIS A 171 -39.94 14.01 17.85
C HIS A 171 -41.41 13.55 17.82
N ASP A 172 -41.66 12.24 17.80
CA ASP A 172 -43.02 11.67 17.80
C ASP A 172 -43.78 11.89 19.13
N ALA A 173 -43.07 12.05 20.25
CA ALA A 173 -43.67 12.20 21.57
C ALA A 173 -44.12 13.64 21.89
N ASP A 174 -43.53 14.66 21.24
CA ASP A 174 -43.64 16.06 21.67
C ASP A 174 -43.87 17.04 20.49
N ALA A 175 -44.75 16.63 19.57
CA ALA A 175 -44.99 17.21 18.24
C ALA A 175 -45.59 18.65 18.20
N ARG A 176 -45.24 19.57 19.11
CA ARG A 176 -45.78 20.94 19.07
C ARG A 176 -44.80 22.10 19.17
N HIS A 177 -43.51 21.95 19.54
CA HIS A 177 -42.64 23.12 19.69
C HIS A 177 -41.16 22.99 19.26
N TYR A 178 -40.61 21.81 18.95
CA TYR A 178 -39.17 21.64 18.64
C TYR A 178 -38.85 20.93 17.31
N ASP A 179 -39.85 20.68 16.46
CA ASP A 179 -39.70 19.91 15.21
C ASP A 179 -38.62 20.45 14.27
N ALA A 180 -38.54 21.77 14.11
CA ALA A 180 -37.60 22.40 13.18
C ALA A 180 -36.14 22.28 13.66
N ASP A 181 -35.89 22.42 14.96
CA ASP A 181 -34.54 22.34 15.54
C ASP A 181 -34.06 20.89 15.58
N ILE A 182 -34.95 19.96 15.91
CA ILE A 182 -34.68 18.52 15.86
C ILE A 182 -34.38 18.08 14.42
N GLN A 183 -35.16 18.51 13.44
CA GLN A 183 -34.93 18.17 12.04
C GLN A 183 -33.61 18.75 11.52
N ALA A 184 -33.28 20.00 11.88
CA ALA A 184 -32.00 20.61 11.50
C ALA A 184 -30.78 19.86 12.10
N LEU A 185 -30.91 19.31 13.31
CA LEU A 185 -29.88 18.48 13.93
C LEU A 185 -29.72 17.13 13.23
N LEU A 186 -30.82 16.49 12.84
CA LEU A 186 -30.80 15.24 12.08
C LEU A 186 -30.14 15.43 10.71
N ASP A 187 -30.54 16.46 9.97
CA ASP A 187 -29.98 16.79 8.65
C ASP A 187 -28.48 17.10 8.73
N TRP A 188 -28.04 17.77 9.81
CA TRP A 188 -26.61 18.05 10.04
C TRP A 188 -25.82 16.77 10.34
N LEU A 189 -26.33 15.88 11.19
CA LEU A 189 -25.68 14.62 11.52
C LEU A 189 -25.54 13.72 10.28
N GLU A 190 -26.56 13.68 9.43
CA GLU A 190 -26.53 12.98 8.15
C GLU A 190 -25.48 13.57 7.18
N SER A 191 -25.40 14.91 7.09
CA SER A 191 -24.38 15.58 6.27
C SER A 191 -22.94 15.30 6.74
N VAL A 192 -22.72 15.20 8.05
CA VAL A 192 -21.40 14.83 8.60
C VAL A 192 -21.07 13.37 8.26
N ALA A 193 -22.05 12.47 8.33
CA ALA A 193 -21.90 11.07 7.94
C ALA A 193 -21.48 10.91 6.47
N GLU A 194 -22.15 11.62 5.56
CA GLU A 194 -21.84 11.57 4.14
C GLU A 194 -20.45 12.11 3.80
N LYS A 195 -20.03 13.22 4.45
CA LYS A 195 -18.71 13.82 4.21
C LYS A 195 -17.57 12.90 4.64
N GLU A 196 -17.71 12.24 5.79
CA GLU A 196 -16.72 11.27 6.27
C GLU A 196 -16.69 10.01 5.40
N ALA A 197 -17.85 9.48 4.98
CA ALA A 197 -17.91 8.35 4.04
C ALA A 197 -17.17 8.65 2.72
N ARG A 198 -17.36 9.85 2.15
CA ARG A 198 -16.64 10.28 0.94
C ARG A 198 -15.13 10.39 1.17
N LEU A 199 -14.68 10.94 2.30
CA LEU A 199 -13.27 11.04 2.64
C LEU A 199 -12.62 9.66 2.82
N ASN A 200 -13.36 8.71 3.38
CA ASN A 200 -12.90 7.33 3.58
C ASN A 200 -12.77 6.56 2.25
N VAL A 201 -13.75 6.67 1.36
CA VAL A 201 -13.67 6.10 -0.01
C VAL A 201 -12.47 6.67 -0.77
N LEU A 202 -12.26 7.99 -0.71
CA LEU A 202 -11.09 8.64 -1.30
C LEU A 202 -9.77 8.16 -0.68
N GLY A 203 -9.75 7.85 0.61
CA GLY A 203 -8.60 7.27 1.30
C GLY A 203 -8.27 5.86 0.81
N LEU A 204 -9.28 5.00 0.67
CA LEU A 204 -9.15 3.64 0.15
C LEU A 204 -8.68 3.63 -1.31
N GLU A 205 -9.28 4.47 -2.16
CA GLU A 205 -8.88 4.61 -3.55
C GLU A 205 -7.44 5.13 -3.71
N ARG A 206 -6.99 6.03 -2.82
CA ARG A 206 -5.60 6.53 -2.84
C ARG A 206 -4.59 5.49 -2.32
N ALA A 207 -4.96 4.73 -1.29
CA ALA A 207 -4.14 3.62 -0.79
C ALA A 207 -3.96 2.52 -1.85
N GLY A 208 -5.03 2.19 -2.59
CA GLY A 208 -4.97 1.22 -3.69
C GLY A 208 -4.17 1.70 -4.91
N ARG A 209 -4.11 3.02 -5.15
CA ARG A 209 -3.35 3.60 -6.28
C ARG A 209 -1.84 3.77 -6.01
N GLN A 210 -1.39 3.64 -4.76
CA GLN A 210 0.01 3.88 -4.35
C GLN A 210 0.76 2.59 -3.96
N ALA A 211 0.47 1.46 -4.61
CA ALA A 211 1.22 0.22 -4.44
C ALA A 211 2.69 0.40 -4.88
N GLY A 212 3.58 0.57 -3.91
CA GLY A 212 5.01 0.78 -4.11
C GLY A 212 5.68 1.38 -2.89
N GLY A 213 5.96 0.54 -1.88
CA GLY A 213 6.99 0.70 -0.84
C GLY A 213 6.96 1.90 0.12
N ASP A 214 6.67 3.10 -0.36
CA ASP A 214 6.92 4.37 0.34
C ASP A 214 5.63 5.12 0.74
N ALA A 215 4.46 4.62 0.36
CA ALA A 215 3.18 5.32 0.53
C ALA A 215 2.75 5.55 2.00
N TRP A 216 3.30 4.79 2.95
CA TRP A 216 2.98 4.98 4.37
C TRP A 216 3.72 6.17 5.01
N ARG A 217 4.78 6.70 4.38
CA ARG A 217 5.44 7.93 4.89
C ARG A 217 4.50 9.14 4.86
N TRP A 218 3.48 9.15 4.01
CA TRP A 218 2.52 10.25 3.88
C TRP A 218 1.22 10.06 4.68
N TRP A 219 0.95 8.86 5.22
CA TRP A 219 -0.18 8.67 6.14
C TRP A 219 0.10 9.22 7.55
N ASP A 220 1.37 9.50 7.83
CA ASP A 220 1.89 9.95 9.13
C ASP A 220 2.50 11.38 9.14
N ASP A 221 2.15 12.24 8.19
CA ASP A 221 2.47 13.68 8.27
C ASP A 221 1.48 14.42 9.20
N GLY A 222 1.33 13.94 10.44
CA GLY A 222 0.49 14.56 11.48
C GLY A 222 -1.02 14.53 11.21
N ASN A 223 -1.47 14.02 10.06
CA ASN A 223 -2.90 13.91 9.73
C ASN A 223 -3.60 12.79 10.50
N ALA A 224 -2.92 11.70 10.88
CA ALA A 224 -3.50 10.69 11.76
C ALA A 224 -3.77 11.24 13.16
N ALA A 225 -2.83 12.02 13.72
CA ALA A 225 -3.00 12.71 14.99
C ALA A 225 -4.11 13.78 14.93
N ARG A 226 -4.18 14.58 13.86
CA ARG A 226 -5.27 15.55 13.65
C ARG A 226 -6.63 14.88 13.47
N ARG A 227 -6.70 13.78 12.72
CA ARG A 227 -7.92 12.97 12.56
C ARG A 227 -8.33 12.36 13.91
N SER A 228 -7.39 11.79 14.65
CA SER A 228 -7.64 11.24 16.00
C SER A 228 -8.11 12.32 16.98
N ALA A 229 -7.53 13.52 16.94
CA ALA A 229 -7.97 14.66 17.74
C ALA A 229 -9.38 15.12 17.34
N ARG A 230 -9.66 15.22 16.04
CA ARG A 230 -10.99 15.58 15.51
C ARG A 230 -12.06 14.53 15.88
N LEU A 231 -11.72 13.25 15.82
CA LEU A 231 -12.58 12.16 16.26
C LEU A 231 -12.81 12.16 17.77
N THR A 232 -11.79 12.53 18.55
CA THR A 232 -11.90 12.67 20.01
C THR A 232 -12.83 13.84 20.38
N ASP A 233 -12.71 14.97 19.68
CA ASP A 233 -13.61 16.12 19.84
C ASP A 233 -15.05 15.77 19.45
N LEU A 234 -15.23 15.10 18.31
CA LEU A 234 -16.55 14.66 17.85
C LEU A 234 -17.21 13.67 18.83
N ARG A 235 -16.44 12.75 19.42
CA ARG A 235 -16.90 11.87 20.50
C ARG A 235 -17.33 12.64 21.75
N ALA A 236 -16.61 13.69 22.10
CA ALA A 236 -16.96 14.54 23.23
C ALA A 236 -18.26 15.31 22.96
N GLN A 237 -18.45 15.80 21.73
CA GLN A 237 -19.70 16.47 21.30
C GLN A 237 -20.89 15.50 21.31
N LEU A 238 -20.74 14.29 20.76
CA LEU A 238 -21.80 13.27 20.76
C LEU A 238 -22.18 12.83 22.19
N ARG A 239 -21.21 12.70 23.10
CA ARG A 239 -21.49 12.38 24.51
C ARG A 239 -22.28 13.49 25.20
N ARG A 240 -21.95 14.75 24.95
CA ARG A 240 -22.70 15.90 25.50
C ARG A 240 -24.14 15.93 24.98
N LEU A 241 -24.35 15.60 23.71
CA LEU A 241 -25.69 15.47 23.14
C LEU A 241 -26.48 14.32 23.80
N ASP A 242 -25.87 13.16 24.01
CA ASP A 242 -26.50 12.03 24.69
C ASP A 242 -26.89 12.38 26.15
N GLU A 243 -26.01 13.06 26.87
CA GLU A 243 -26.29 13.56 28.22
C GLU A 243 -27.45 14.57 28.26
N ALA A 244 -27.50 15.49 27.29
CA ALA A 244 -28.57 16.48 27.17
C ALA A 244 -29.92 15.83 26.82
N LEU A 245 -29.93 14.87 25.89
CA LEU A 245 -31.12 14.09 25.52
C LEU A 245 -31.63 13.27 26.71
N ALA A 246 -30.73 12.62 27.45
CA ALA A 246 -31.09 11.88 28.67
C ALA A 246 -31.60 12.80 29.80
N ALA A 247 -31.17 14.07 29.84
CA ALA A 247 -31.73 15.06 30.75
C ALA A 247 -33.13 15.51 30.31
N SER A 248 -33.34 15.73 29.01
CA SER A 248 -34.66 16.08 28.45
C SER A 248 -35.68 14.96 28.67
N GLN A 249 -35.31 13.70 28.42
CA GLN A 249 -36.17 12.54 28.68
C GLN A 249 -36.58 12.45 30.16
N ARG A 250 -35.67 12.71 31.09
CA ARG A 250 -35.96 12.73 32.53
C ARG A 250 -36.93 13.84 32.95
N VAL A 251 -37.04 14.92 32.17
CA VAL A 251 -38.05 15.97 32.39
C VAL A 251 -39.40 15.52 31.85
N LEU A 252 -39.42 14.84 30.70
CA LEU A 252 -40.65 14.29 30.10
C LEU A 252 -41.24 13.11 30.90
N ASP A 253 -40.39 12.31 31.56
CA ASP A 253 -40.81 11.19 32.40
C ASP A 253 -41.31 11.63 33.80
N GLN A 254 -41.20 12.92 34.14
CA GLN A 254 -41.78 13.43 35.40
C GLN A 254 -43.29 13.61 35.22
N PRO A 255 -44.11 13.14 36.19
CA PRO A 255 -45.54 13.40 36.15
C PRO A 255 -45.76 14.92 36.21
N ALA A 256 -46.57 15.43 35.28
CA ALA A 256 -46.90 16.85 35.22
C ALA A 256 -47.47 17.33 36.57
N PRO A 257 -47.12 18.56 37.03
CA PRO A 257 -47.71 19.14 38.23
C PRO A 257 -49.22 19.35 38.12
#